data_AF-A0A4Z0Q0J6-F1
#
_entry.id   AF-A0A4Z0Q0J6-F1
#
_cell.length_a   1.000
_cell.length_b   1.000
_cell.length_c   1.000
_cell.angle_alpha   90.00
_cell.angle_beta   90.00
_cell.angle_gamma   90.00
#
_symmetry.space_group_name_H-M   'P 1'
#
loop_
_entity.id
_entity.type
_entity.pdbx_description
1 polymer ?
#
loop_
_entity_poly.entity_id
_entity_poly.type
_entity_poly.pdbx_seq_one_letter_code
_entity_poly.pdbx_strand_id
1 'polypeptide(L)'
;MQSTSEWVKWALGVALALSSGAFGYALNTEHRLTSAEQTLQAHINEAKETKADVYQRLNTQDQTQKEVLQAVNDVKVDMAAIRGALGIPKASVK
;
A
#
# COMPACT_ATOMS: atom_id res chain seq x y z
N MET A 1 53.38 20.43 -40.84
CA MET A 1 51.98 20.23 -40.45
C MET A 1 51.53 18.87 -40.97
N GLN A 2 51.39 17.88 -40.09
CA GLN A 2 50.94 16.54 -40.51
C GLN A 2 49.46 16.60 -40.91
N SER A 3 49.18 16.30 -42.17
CA SER A 3 47.82 16.14 -42.69
C SER A 3 47.30 14.78 -42.25
N THR A 4 46.49 14.73 -41.20
CA THR A 4 45.76 13.51 -40.83
C THR A 4 44.79 13.16 -41.95
N SER A 5 44.87 11.93 -42.46
CA SER A 5 44.08 11.46 -43.58
C SER A 5 42.57 11.51 -43.28
N GLU A 6 41.77 11.89 -44.28
CA GLU A 6 40.31 12.11 -44.15
C GLU A 6 39.55 10.92 -43.53
N TRP A 7 40.00 9.68 -43.76
CA TRP A 7 39.40 8.49 -43.14
C TRP A 7 39.55 8.45 -41.61
N VAL A 8 40.64 9.02 -41.06
CA VAL A 8 40.87 9.11 -39.61
C VAL A 8 39.88 10.08 -38.98
N LYS A 9 39.57 11.19 -39.66
CA LYS A 9 38.56 12.16 -39.22
C LYS A 9 37.16 11.52 -39.20
N TRP A 10 36.83 10.74 -40.24
CA TRP A 10 35.59 9.96 -40.28
C TRP A 10 35.50 8.91 -39.17
N ALA A 11 36.58 8.16 -38.95
CA ALA A 11 36.64 7.15 -37.88
C ALA A 11 36.46 7.78 -36.49
N LEU A 12 37.10 8.93 -36.23
CA LEU A 12 36.90 9.70 -35.01
C LEU A 12 35.44 10.19 -34.87
N GLY A 13 34.83 10.67 -35.96
CA GLY A 13 33.43 11.09 -35.98
C GLY A 13 32.47 9.95 -35.60
N VAL A 14 32.67 8.76 -36.17
CA VAL A 14 31.86 7.57 -35.83
C VAL A 14 32.10 7.14 -34.39
N ALA A 15 33.35 7.12 -33.91
CA ALA A 15 33.66 6.77 -32.53
C ALA A 15 33.00 7.73 -31.52
N LEU A 16 33.02 9.04 -31.80
CA LEU A 16 32.35 10.05 -30.97
C LEU A 16 30.82 9.91 -31.01
N ALA A 17 30.24 9.61 -32.17
CA ALA A 17 28.80 9.39 -32.32
C ALA A 17 28.33 8.16 -31.53
N LEU A 18 29.06 7.04 -31.64
CA LEU A 18 28.76 5.80 -30.91
C LEU A 18 28.92 6.01 -29.40
N SER A 19 29.97 6.72 -28.97
CA SER A 19 30.20 7.03 -27.55
C SER A 19 29.09 7.90 -26.97
N SER A 20 28.66 8.93 -27.72
CA SER A 20 27.55 9.81 -27.33
C SER A 20 26.22 9.04 -27.25
N GLY A 21 25.97 8.13 -28.19
CA GLY A 21 24.78 7.29 -28.19
C GLY A 21 24.73 6.32 -27.00
N ALA A 22 25.85 5.67 -26.69
CA ALA A 22 25.95 4.78 -25.53
C ALA A 22 25.78 5.54 -24.20
N PHE A 23 26.39 6.72 -24.07
CA PHE A 23 26.23 7.56 -22.89
C PHE A 23 24.79 8.09 -22.74
N GLY A 24 24.17 8.53 -23.84
CA GLY A 24 22.77 8.97 -23.83
C GLY A 24 21.79 7.85 -23.46
N TYR A 25 22.04 6.62 -23.93
CA TYR A 25 21.27 5.45 -23.53
C TYR A 25 21.42 5.17 -22.03
N ALA A 26 22.65 5.19 -21.49
CA ALA A 26 22.91 4.99 -20.07
C ALA A 26 22.16 6.01 -19.20
N LEU A 27 22.25 7.30 -19.53
CA LEU A 27 21.52 8.35 -18.82
C LEU A 27 20.00 8.14 -18.86
N ASN A 28 19.45 7.78 -20.03
CA ASN A 28 18.01 7.52 -20.14
C ASN A 28 17.58 6.30 -19.31
N THR A 29 18.41 5.25 -19.25
CA THR A 29 18.13 4.09 -18.40
C THR A 29 18.19 4.42 -16.92
N GLU A 30 19.17 5.21 -16.48
CA GLU A 30 19.27 5.68 -15.09
C GLU A 30 18.08 6.57 -14.70
N HIS A 31 17.66 7.47 -15.59
CA HIS A 31 16.49 8.31 -15.35
C HIS A 31 15.23 7.47 -15.18
N ARG A 32 15.00 6.49 -16.06
CA ARG A 32 13.85 5.57 -15.96
C ARG A 32 13.90 4.71 -14.69
N LEU A 33 15.08 4.24 -14.30
CA LEU A 33 15.27 3.51 -13.04
C LEU A 33 14.94 4.39 -11.85
N THR A 34 15.44 5.62 -11.81
CA THR A 34 15.15 6.58 -10.74
C THR A 34 13.65 6.88 -10.65
N SER A 35 12.97 7.09 -11.78
CA SER A 35 11.52 7.28 -11.79
C SER A 35 10.78 6.04 -11.28
N ALA A 36 11.20 4.84 -11.69
CA ALA A 36 10.61 3.59 -11.22
C ALA A 36 10.82 3.39 -9.70
N GLU A 37 12.00 3.71 -9.19
CA GLU A 37 12.31 3.70 -7.75
C GLU A 37 11.41 4.65 -6.98
N GLN A 38 11.24 5.89 -7.47
CA GLN A 38 10.34 6.87 -6.85
C GLN A 38 8.89 6.39 -6.83
N THR A 39 8.38 5.83 -7.94
CA THR A 39 7.04 5.27 -8.01
C THR A 39 6.87 4.09 -7.06
N LEU A 40 7.87 3.21 -6.98
CA LEU A 40 7.85 2.07 -6.06
C LEU A 40 7.87 2.53 -4.60
N GLN A 41 8.68 3.53 -4.26
CA GLN A 41 8.72 4.15 -2.94
C GLN A 41 7.36 4.74 -2.55
N ALA A 42 6.70 5.43 -3.48
CA ALA A 42 5.38 6.01 -3.26
C ALA A 42 4.33 4.92 -2.99
N HIS A 43 4.29 3.87 -3.81
CA HIS A 43 3.37 2.74 -3.59
C HIS A 43 3.64 2.00 -2.27
N ILE A 44 4.90 1.86 -1.86
CA ILE A 44 5.24 1.27 -0.55
C ILE A 44 4.69 2.14 0.60
N ASN A 45 4.78 3.46 0.47
CA ASN A 45 4.27 4.38 1.49
C ASN A 45 2.73 4.33 1.55
N GLU A 46 2.05 4.38 0.41
CA GLU A 46 0.59 4.24 0.33
C GLU A 46 0.11 2.89 0.90
N ALA A 47 0.83 1.80 0.62
CA ALA A 47 0.52 0.48 1.17
C ALA A 47 0.69 0.43 2.70
N LYS A 48 1.70 1.12 3.26
CA LYS A 48 1.89 1.23 4.71
C LYS A 48 0.76 2.02 5.37
N GLU A 49 0.36 3.14 4.77
CA GLU A 49 -0.76 3.95 5.26
C GLU A 49 -2.07 3.19 5.21
N THR A 50 -2.36 2.53 4.08
CA THR A 50 -3.55 1.67 3.93
C THR A 50 -3.57 0.56 4.96
N LYS A 51 -2.41 -0.09 5.19
CA LYS A 51 -2.29 -1.12 6.23
C LYS A 51 -2.62 -0.54 7.61
N ALA A 52 -2.07 0.62 7.97
CA ALA A 52 -2.32 1.28 9.25
C ALA A 52 -3.81 1.63 9.44
N ASP A 53 -4.46 2.19 8.42
CA ASP A 53 -5.90 2.50 8.44
C ASP A 53 -6.75 1.24 8.67
N VAL A 54 -6.46 0.16 7.94
CA VAL A 54 -7.18 -1.11 8.10
C VAL A 54 -7.04 -1.68 9.51
N TYR A 55 -5.84 -1.65 10.10
CA TYR A 55 -5.65 -2.10 11.50
C TYR A 55 -6.42 -1.23 12.48
N GLN A 56 -6.41 0.08 12.29
CA GLN A 56 -7.16 0.99 13.16
C GLN A 56 -8.66 0.72 13.07
N ARG A 57 -9.20 0.59 11.85
CA ARG A 57 -10.62 0.28 11.63
C ARG A 57 -11.03 -1.07 12.21
N LEU A 58 -10.18 -2.08 12.06
CA LEU A 58 -10.42 -3.41 12.63
C LEU A 58 -10.47 -3.35 14.17
N ASN A 59 -9.55 -2.61 14.79
CA ASN A 59 -9.52 -2.44 16.23
C ASN A 59 -10.78 -1.71 16.76
N THR A 60 -11.21 -0.65 16.06
CA THR A 60 -12.47 0.04 16.39
C THR A 60 -13.67 -0.90 16.26
N GLN A 61 -13.72 -1.70 15.19
CA GLN A 61 -14.82 -2.65 14.97
C GLN A 61 -14.86 -3.74 16.05
N ASP A 62 -13.72 -4.29 16.46
CA ASP A 62 -13.63 -5.27 17.56
C ASP A 62 -14.15 -4.67 18.88
N GLN A 63 -13.78 -3.43 19.18
CA GLN A 63 -14.26 -2.72 20.35
C GLN A 63 -15.78 -2.50 20.30
N THR A 64 -16.33 -2.04 19.17
CA THR A 64 -17.77 -1.90 18.98
C THR A 64 -18.49 -3.24 19.13
N GLN A 65 -17.92 -4.34 18.62
CA GLN A 65 -18.52 -5.67 18.76
C GLN A 65 -18.59 -6.10 20.24
N LYS A 66 -17.55 -5.83 21.03
CA LYS A 66 -17.56 -6.11 22.48
C LYS A 66 -18.64 -5.32 23.20
N GLU A 67 -18.78 -4.03 22.89
CA GLU A 67 -19.82 -3.17 23.47
C GLU A 67 -21.22 -3.66 23.12
N VAL A 68 -21.45 -4.06 21.86
CA VAL A 68 -22.73 -4.64 21.43
C VAL A 68 -23.02 -5.95 22.17
N LEU A 69 -22.04 -6.84 22.31
CA LEU A 69 -22.20 -8.09 23.05
C LEU A 69 -22.54 -7.85 24.52
N GLN A 70 -21.90 -6.85 25.14
CA GLN A 70 -22.19 -6.46 26.52
C GLN A 70 -23.62 -5.91 26.64
N ALA A 71 -24.02 -4.97 25.78
CA ALA A 71 -25.37 -4.42 25.78
C ALA A 71 -26.45 -5.49 25.57
N VAL A 72 -26.20 -6.46 24.68
CA VAL A 72 -27.10 -7.61 24.47
C VAL A 72 -27.21 -8.46 25.73
N ASN A 73 -26.10 -8.68 26.44
CA ASN A 73 -26.11 -9.43 27.69
C ASN A 73 -26.90 -8.69 28.78
N ASP A 74 -26.72 -7.37 28.90
CA ASP A 74 -27.45 -6.55 29.87
C ASP A 74 -28.95 -6.57 29.59
N VAL A 75 -29.36 -6.38 28.34
CA VAL A 75 -30.77 -6.51 27.92
C VAL A 75 -31.33 -7.90 28.23
N LYS A 76 -30.53 -8.96 28.05
CA LYS A 76 -30.96 -10.33 28.38
C LYS A 76 -31.17 -10.50 29.89
N VAL A 77 -30.30 -9.93 30.72
CA VAL A 77 -30.43 -9.94 32.18
C VAL A 77 -31.69 -9.16 32.60
N ASP A 78 -31.87 -7.95 32.08
CA ASP A 78 -33.04 -7.11 32.36
C ASP A 78 -34.34 -7.80 31.94
N MET A 79 -34.37 -8.41 30.75
CA MET A 79 -35.52 -9.16 30.27
C MET A 79 -35.82 -10.39 31.14
N ALA A 80 -34.79 -11.05 31.69
CA ALA A 80 -35.00 -12.13 32.65
C ALA A 80 -35.58 -11.62 33.97
N ALA A 81 -35.13 -10.45 34.45
CA ALA A 81 -35.65 -9.80 35.64
C ALA A 81 -37.11 -9.38 35.47
N ILE A 82 -37.46 -8.72 34.35
CA ILE A 82 -38.84 -8.34 34.00
C ILE A 82 -39.74 -9.57 33.94
N ARG A 83 -39.28 -10.63 33.28
CA ARG A 83 -40.03 -11.89 33.18
C ARG A 83 -40.30 -12.50 34.55
N GLY A 84 -39.30 -12.49 35.44
CA GLY A 84 -39.43 -12.94 36.82
C GLY A 84 -40.44 -12.11 37.61
N ALA A 85 -40.38 -10.78 37.49
CA ALA A 85 -41.30 -9.87 38.16
C ALA A 85 -42.76 -10.03 37.68
N LEU A 86 -42.96 -10.37 36.41
CA LEU A 86 -44.28 -10.61 35.81
C LEU A 86 -44.78 -12.05 35.96
N GLY A 87 -43.99 -12.95 36.58
CA GLY A 87 -44.36 -14.36 36.72
C GLY A 87 -44.49 -15.13 35.40
N ILE A 88 -43.88 -14.63 34.33
CA ILE A 88 -43.97 -15.25 32.99
C ILE A 88 -43.01 -16.45 32.95
N PRO A 89 -43.47 -17.67 32.59
CA PRO A 89 -42.59 -18.83 32.48
C PRO A 89 -41.57 -18.67 31.34
N LYS A 90 -40.37 -19.27 31.49
CA LYS A 90 -39.40 -19.30 30.39
C LYS A 90 -39.98 -20.08 29.20
N ALA A 91 -39.89 -19.50 28.01
CA ALA A 91 -40.22 -20.22 26.77
C ALA A 91 -39.37 -21.50 26.70
N SER A 92 -40.03 -22.65 26.60
CA SER A 92 -39.38 -23.94 26.40
C SER A 92 -38.67 -23.92 25.05
N VAL A 93 -37.35 -23.97 25.05
CA VAL A 93 -36.58 -24.20 23.83
C VAL A 93 -36.84 -25.64 23.42
N LYS A 94 -37.32 -25.85 22.19
CA LYS A 94 -37.59 -27.16 21.61
C LYS A 94 -36.39 -27.60 20.78
#